data_AF-A0A352XT88-F1
#
_entry.id   AF-A0A352XT88-F1
#
_cell.length_a   1.000
_cell.length_b   1.000
_cell.length_c   1.000
_cell.angle_alpha   90.00
_cell.angle_beta   90.00
_cell.angle_gamma   90.00
#
_symmetry.space_group_name_H-M   'P 1'
#
loop_
_entity.id
_entity.type
_entity.pdbx_description
1 polymer ?
#
loop_
_entity_poly.entity_id
_entity_poly.type
_entity_poly.pdbx_seq_one_letter_code
_entity_poly.pdbx_strand_id
1 'polypeptide(L)'
;MLNQTLHKNQETTPEFLTISDMNVNSNIFGWLFAAEVISRKTNSGKLFLDLRLRDQRGSEIIARYFDPPRLETHLPQEGRVVLLEGIVEEYRGQIQIKLIRVQNDDSIPTDRFTLGTRCSIVQLEADFQHLIDKIDDAGLRTLLHDCFSAELMERFRRWPAAVRHHGAVVGGLLEHTVNVTTIAELTARLYPCNHDLVIAGALLHDIGKLEELEGQVGAGFTPHGRMVGHIVLGMHYVQEQAMHVAALEEAKIDDVLHIILAHHTKEYGSPVNPATIEALIVHQADLAEAHLTGFLEHCQKSFGANGWTSFSPIYGGQLRVS
;
A
#
# COMPACT_ATOMS: atom_id res chain seq x y z
N MET A 1 26.03 -52.22 -24.48
CA MET A 1 25.89 -50.75 -24.51
C MET A 1 24.41 -50.44 -24.39
N LEU A 2 23.94 -50.10 -23.18
CA LEU A 2 22.56 -49.73 -22.94
C LEU A 2 22.45 -48.20 -23.06
N ASN A 3 21.71 -47.73 -24.05
CA ASN A 3 21.32 -46.33 -24.19
C ASN A 3 20.41 -45.94 -23.03
N GLN A 4 20.88 -45.05 -22.15
CA GLN A 4 20.01 -44.31 -21.25
C GLN A 4 19.57 -43.03 -21.94
N THR A 5 18.27 -43.00 -22.24
CA THR A 5 17.51 -41.88 -22.74
C THR A 5 17.56 -40.73 -21.72
N LEU A 6 18.25 -39.65 -22.06
CA LEU A 6 18.17 -38.38 -21.34
C LEU A 6 16.76 -37.81 -21.57
N HIS A 7 15.93 -37.84 -20.53
CA HIS A 7 14.71 -37.05 -20.48
C HIS A 7 15.08 -35.56 -20.54
N LYS A 8 14.68 -34.89 -21.63
CA LYS A 8 14.68 -33.43 -21.74
C LYS A 8 13.75 -32.87 -20.66
N ASN A 9 14.33 -32.25 -19.62
CA ASN A 9 13.58 -31.34 -18.75
C ASN A 9 13.08 -30.18 -19.60
N GLN A 10 11.79 -29.89 -19.51
CA GLN A 10 11.22 -28.64 -20.01
C GLN A 10 11.90 -27.49 -19.26
N GLU A 11 12.52 -26.56 -19.98
CA GLU A 11 13.03 -25.31 -19.42
C GLU A 11 11.84 -24.46 -19.00
N THR A 12 11.34 -24.66 -17.78
CA THR A 12 10.39 -23.74 -17.15
C THR A 12 11.11 -22.44 -16.86
N THR A 13 10.79 -21.39 -17.62
CA THR A 13 11.24 -20.03 -17.31
C THR A 13 10.66 -19.61 -15.97
N PRO A 14 11.47 -19.01 -15.07
CA PRO A 14 10.95 -18.51 -13.81
C PRO A 14 9.95 -17.38 -14.05
N GLU A 15 8.90 -17.33 -13.23
CA GLU A 15 7.84 -16.32 -13.29
C GLU A 15 7.64 -15.63 -11.94
N PHE A 16 6.94 -14.48 -11.92
CA PHE A 16 6.49 -13.87 -10.68
C PHE A 16 5.30 -14.68 -10.15
N LEU A 17 5.53 -15.42 -9.06
CA LEU A 17 4.50 -16.32 -8.53
C LEU A 17 3.38 -15.52 -7.89
N THR A 18 2.13 -15.94 -8.11
CA THR A 18 0.94 -15.39 -7.44
C THR A 18 0.42 -16.42 -6.45
N ILE A 19 0.39 -16.09 -5.16
CA ILE A 19 0.07 -17.03 -4.07
C ILE A 19 -1.39 -17.49 -4.12
N SER A 20 -2.31 -16.60 -4.49
CA SER A 20 -3.73 -16.93 -4.61
C SER A 20 -4.03 -17.97 -5.69
N ASP A 21 -3.13 -18.14 -6.66
CA ASP A 21 -3.32 -19.01 -7.82
C ASP A 21 -2.68 -20.39 -7.59
N MET A 22 -2.04 -20.59 -6.42
CA MET A 22 -1.34 -21.81 -6.07
C MET A 22 -2.33 -22.93 -5.70
N ASN A 23 -2.13 -24.09 -6.33
CA ASN A 23 -2.90 -25.30 -6.05
C ASN A 23 -2.11 -26.25 -5.17
N VAL A 24 -2.77 -26.91 -4.21
CA VAL A 24 -2.13 -27.95 -3.38
C VAL A 24 -1.61 -29.09 -4.28
N ASN A 25 -0.41 -29.58 -3.96
CA ASN A 25 0.36 -30.57 -4.72
C ASN A 25 0.90 -30.10 -6.09
N SER A 26 0.98 -28.79 -6.33
CA SER A 26 1.65 -28.24 -7.51
C SER A 26 3.13 -27.96 -7.25
N ASN A 27 3.96 -28.13 -8.29
CA ASN A 27 5.32 -27.64 -8.31
C ASN A 27 5.33 -26.18 -8.75
N ILE A 28 6.15 -25.36 -8.11
CA ILE A 28 6.30 -23.94 -8.41
C ILE A 28 7.77 -23.60 -8.63
N PHE A 29 8.03 -22.70 -9.59
CA PHE A 29 9.35 -22.18 -9.86
C PHE A 29 9.27 -20.70 -10.26
N GLY A 30 9.85 -19.81 -9.46
CA GLY A 30 9.71 -18.37 -9.70
C GLY A 30 10.16 -17.50 -8.54
N TRP A 31 9.84 -16.21 -8.61
CA TRP A 31 10.28 -15.22 -7.63
C TRP A 31 9.18 -14.88 -6.61
N LEU A 32 9.60 -14.78 -5.34
CA LEU A 32 8.85 -14.17 -4.24
C LEU A 32 9.78 -13.31 -3.39
N PHE A 33 9.24 -12.46 -2.53
CA PHE A 33 10.01 -11.67 -1.57
C PHE A 33 10.05 -12.33 -0.20
N ALA A 34 11.24 -12.45 0.37
CA ALA A 34 11.43 -12.99 1.71
C ALA A 34 11.17 -11.90 2.77
N ALA A 35 9.93 -11.79 3.22
CA ALA A 35 9.51 -10.82 4.22
C ALA A 35 10.03 -11.12 5.64
N GLU A 36 10.25 -12.40 5.95
CA GLU A 36 10.80 -12.85 7.23
C GLU A 36 11.55 -14.17 7.00
N VAL A 37 12.72 -14.36 7.63
CA VAL A 37 13.46 -15.64 7.59
C VAL A 37 13.90 -16.03 9.00
N ILE A 38 13.29 -17.08 9.55
CA ILE A 38 13.57 -17.57 10.91
C ILE A 38 14.19 -18.96 10.85
N SER A 39 15.32 -19.12 11.54
CA SER A 39 15.92 -20.43 11.78
C SER A 39 15.27 -21.12 12.97
N ARG A 40 14.77 -22.35 12.76
CA ARG A 40 14.12 -23.17 13.80
C ARG A 40 14.72 -24.58 13.84
N LYS A 41 14.41 -25.31 14.91
CA LYS A 41 14.73 -26.73 15.05
C LYS A 41 13.46 -27.55 15.07
N THR A 42 13.45 -28.65 14.32
CA THR A 42 12.41 -29.68 14.40
C THR A 42 12.44 -30.38 15.78
N ASN A 43 11.40 -31.14 16.11
CA ASN A 43 11.39 -31.99 17.32
C ASN A 43 12.56 -33.00 17.34
N SER A 44 13.06 -33.39 16.16
CA SER A 44 14.26 -34.24 16.02
C SER A 44 15.60 -33.48 16.16
N GLY A 45 15.57 -32.17 16.42
CA GLY A 45 16.76 -31.33 16.56
C GLY A 45 17.38 -30.85 15.25
N LYS A 46 16.92 -31.34 14.09
CA LYS A 46 17.36 -30.86 12.76
C LYS A 46 16.93 -29.42 12.52
N LEU A 47 17.82 -28.63 11.92
CA LEU A 47 17.59 -27.23 11.59
C LEU A 47 16.77 -27.09 10.31
N PHE A 48 15.83 -26.15 10.29
CA PHE A 48 15.06 -25.75 9.11
C PHE A 48 14.81 -24.24 9.15
N LEU A 49 14.52 -23.65 8.00
CA LEU A 49 14.10 -22.25 7.92
C LEU A 49 12.59 -22.18 7.73
N ASP A 50 11.92 -21.33 8.51
CA ASP A 50 10.58 -20.81 8.22
C ASP A 50 10.78 -19.46 7.52
N LEU A 51 10.32 -19.35 6.29
CA LEU A 51 10.28 -18.10 5.53
C LEU A 51 8.84 -17.63 5.46
N ARG A 52 8.61 -16.33 5.64
CA ARG A 52 7.39 -15.67 5.18
C ARG A 52 7.67 -15.08 3.81
N LEU A 53 7.06 -15.67 2.78
CA LEU A 53 7.23 -15.24 1.41
C LEU A 53 6.04 -14.41 0.97
N ARG A 54 6.29 -13.37 0.18
CA ARG A 54 5.28 -12.44 -0.31
C ARG A 54 5.31 -12.35 -1.83
N ASP A 55 4.14 -12.39 -2.47
CA ASP A 55 4.02 -12.13 -3.90
C ASP A 55 3.90 -10.63 -4.23
N GLN A 56 3.80 -10.30 -5.52
CA GLN A 56 3.65 -8.90 -5.95
C GLN A 56 2.30 -8.27 -5.54
N ARG A 57 1.30 -9.10 -5.22
CA ARG A 57 -0.02 -8.66 -4.75
C ARG A 57 -0.03 -8.48 -3.23
N GLY A 58 1.09 -8.77 -2.56
CA GLY A 58 1.25 -8.70 -1.12
C GLY A 58 0.61 -9.83 -0.33
N SER A 59 0.10 -10.87 -0.99
CA SER A 59 -0.29 -12.09 -0.29
C SER A 59 0.95 -12.72 0.34
N GLU A 60 0.80 -13.29 1.53
CA GLU A 60 1.89 -13.94 2.23
C GLU A 60 1.62 -15.43 2.41
N ILE A 61 2.67 -16.23 2.29
CA ILE A 61 2.64 -17.67 2.51
C ILE A 61 3.86 -18.09 3.32
N ILE A 62 3.67 -19.08 4.19
CA ILE A 62 4.77 -19.70 4.91
C ILE A 62 5.45 -20.71 3.98
N ALA A 63 6.78 -20.62 3.88
CA ALA A 63 7.60 -21.56 3.15
C ALA A 63 8.64 -22.18 4.08
N ARG A 64 8.80 -23.51 4.03
CA ARG A 64 9.75 -24.24 4.87
C ARG A 64 10.88 -24.81 4.05
N TYR A 65 12.11 -24.47 4.45
CA TYR A 65 13.31 -25.04 3.86
C TYR A 65 14.01 -25.97 4.84
N PHE A 66 13.88 -27.27 4.57
CA PHE A 66 14.51 -28.32 5.38
C PHE A 66 15.93 -28.59 4.91
N ASP A 67 16.81 -28.93 5.86
CA ASP A 67 18.21 -29.24 5.61
C ASP A 67 18.93 -28.15 4.76
N PRO A 68 18.86 -26.86 5.16
CA PRO A 68 19.44 -25.77 4.38
C PRO A 68 20.98 -25.88 4.28
N PRO A 69 21.60 -25.25 3.27
CA PRO A 69 23.06 -25.19 3.13
C PRO A 69 23.74 -24.66 4.39
N ARG A 70 24.93 -25.17 4.71
CA ARG A 70 25.69 -24.75 5.90
C ARG A 70 26.33 -23.37 5.78
N LEU A 71 26.56 -22.90 4.56
CA LEU A 71 27.18 -21.62 4.29
C LEU A 71 26.11 -20.53 4.30
N GLU A 72 26.26 -19.53 5.18
CA GLU A 72 25.31 -18.42 5.34
C GLU A 72 25.07 -17.63 4.04
N THR A 73 26.08 -17.51 3.18
CA THR A 73 25.97 -16.81 1.88
C THR A 73 24.99 -17.47 0.91
N HIS A 74 24.65 -18.74 1.13
CA HIS A 74 23.68 -19.48 0.32
C HIS A 74 22.30 -19.57 0.97
N LEU A 75 22.11 -18.92 2.13
CA LEU A 75 20.81 -18.84 2.76
C LEU A 75 19.98 -17.68 2.19
N PRO A 76 18.67 -17.85 2.06
CA PRO A 76 17.77 -16.75 1.76
C PRO A 76 17.86 -15.69 2.87
N GLN A 77 17.85 -14.42 2.48
CA GLN A 77 17.95 -13.30 3.41
C GLN A 77 16.63 -12.55 3.49
N GLU A 78 16.27 -12.15 4.70
CA GLU A 78 15.14 -11.26 4.94
C GLU A 78 15.33 -9.94 4.19
N GLY A 79 14.25 -9.40 3.63
CA GLY A 79 14.26 -8.16 2.86
C GLY A 79 14.77 -8.30 1.43
N ARG A 80 14.96 -9.51 0.91
CA ARG A 80 15.43 -9.77 -0.46
C ARG A 80 14.42 -10.53 -1.31
N VAL A 81 14.52 -10.35 -2.62
CA VAL A 81 13.84 -11.21 -3.59
C VAL A 81 14.58 -12.54 -3.65
N VAL A 82 13.82 -13.63 -3.64
CA VAL A 82 14.34 -14.99 -3.76
C VAL A 82 13.76 -15.67 -4.98
N LEU A 83 14.63 -16.32 -5.76
CA LEU A 83 14.23 -17.31 -6.75
C LEU A 83 14.10 -18.65 -6.05
N LEU A 84 12.94 -19.29 -6.17
CA LEU A 84 12.62 -20.53 -5.46
C LEU A 84 12.07 -21.61 -6.38
N GLU A 85 12.29 -22.85 -5.97
CA GLU A 85 11.66 -24.06 -6.49
C GLU A 85 11.07 -24.82 -5.30
N GLY A 86 9.81 -25.22 -5.39
CA GLY A 86 9.13 -25.88 -4.26
C GLY A 86 7.85 -26.60 -4.65
N ILE A 87 7.25 -27.24 -3.64
CA ILE A 87 5.98 -27.93 -3.75
C ILE A 87 5.00 -27.25 -2.80
N VAL A 88 3.83 -26.88 -3.32
CA VAL A 88 2.73 -26.36 -2.49
C VAL A 88 2.08 -27.55 -1.79
N GLU A 89 2.05 -27.54 -0.46
CA GLU A 89 1.48 -28.61 0.36
C GLU A 89 0.51 -28.05 1.40
N GLU A 90 -0.40 -28.89 1.88
CA GLU A 90 -1.28 -28.54 2.99
C GLU A 90 -0.79 -29.23 4.26
N TYR A 91 -0.57 -28.45 5.33
CA TYR A 91 -0.15 -28.95 6.62
C TYR A 91 -1.04 -28.41 7.72
N ARG A 92 -1.73 -29.32 8.44
CA ARG A 92 -2.69 -28.99 9.51
C ARG A 92 -3.77 -27.99 9.07
N GLY A 93 -4.26 -28.11 7.84
CA GLY A 93 -5.30 -27.21 7.32
C GLY A 93 -4.78 -25.85 6.89
N GLN A 94 -3.47 -25.67 6.68
CA GLN A 94 -2.91 -24.44 6.09
C GLN A 94 -2.03 -24.79 4.90
N ILE A 95 -2.20 -24.03 3.82
CA ILE A 95 -1.34 -24.13 2.63
C ILE A 95 0.02 -23.52 2.97
N GLN A 96 1.09 -24.23 2.63
CA GLN A 96 2.47 -23.79 2.81
C GLN A 96 3.32 -24.27 1.63
N ILE A 97 4.49 -23.68 1.43
CA ILE A 97 5.45 -24.14 0.43
C ILE A 97 6.52 -24.99 1.10
N LYS A 98 6.76 -26.20 0.61
CA LYS A 98 7.96 -26.96 0.93
C LYS A 98 9.03 -26.63 -0.10
N LEU A 99 10.06 -25.92 0.33
CA LEU A 99 11.15 -25.46 -0.55
C LEU A 99 12.09 -26.62 -0.89
N ILE A 100 12.36 -26.78 -2.18
CA ILE A 100 13.40 -27.67 -2.72
C ILE A 100 14.69 -26.86 -2.90
N ARG A 101 14.59 -25.66 -3.48
CA ARG A 101 15.69 -24.71 -3.67
C ARG A 101 15.21 -23.29 -3.42
N VAL A 102 16.11 -22.46 -2.90
CA VAL A 102 15.90 -21.02 -2.72
C VAL A 102 17.24 -20.30 -2.76
N GLN A 103 17.31 -19.18 -3.46
CA GLN A 103 18.49 -18.32 -3.51
C GLN A 103 18.09 -16.86 -3.63
N ASN A 104 18.88 -15.96 -3.06
CA ASN A 104 18.69 -14.52 -3.26
C ASN A 104 18.95 -14.17 -4.73
N ASP A 105 18.13 -13.27 -5.28
CA ASP A 105 18.28 -12.74 -6.64
C ASP A 105 18.28 -11.21 -6.60
N ASP A 106 19.47 -10.64 -6.49
CA ASP A 106 19.67 -9.18 -6.41
C ASP A 106 19.43 -8.47 -7.75
N SER A 107 19.17 -9.21 -8.84
CA SER A 107 18.83 -8.63 -10.14
C SER A 107 17.38 -8.15 -10.22
N ILE A 108 16.52 -8.62 -9.31
CA ILE A 108 15.11 -8.21 -9.24
C ILE A 108 14.95 -7.14 -8.16
N PRO A 109 14.50 -5.92 -8.53
CA PRO A 109 14.22 -4.86 -7.57
C PRO A 109 13.20 -5.30 -6.51
N THR A 110 13.48 -5.02 -5.24
CA THR A 110 12.59 -5.37 -4.11
C THR A 110 11.27 -4.61 -4.13
N ASP A 111 11.24 -3.43 -4.75
CA ASP A 111 10.03 -2.62 -4.98
C ASP A 111 8.98 -3.32 -5.87
N ARG A 112 9.36 -4.39 -6.59
CA ARG A 112 8.40 -5.25 -7.30
C ARG A 112 7.54 -6.11 -6.39
N PHE A 113 7.90 -6.22 -5.11
CA PHE A 113 7.22 -7.01 -4.08
C PHE A 113 6.93 -6.22 -2.81
N THR A 114 7.32 -4.94 -2.75
CA THR A 114 6.57 -4.02 -1.93
C THR A 114 5.14 -4.10 -2.43
N LEU A 115 4.17 -4.30 -1.53
CA LEU A 115 2.76 -4.04 -1.84
C LEU A 115 2.76 -2.78 -2.70
N GLY A 116 2.37 -2.88 -3.96
CA GLY A 116 2.23 -1.73 -4.83
C GLY A 116 0.83 -1.16 -4.62
N THR A 117 0.57 -0.01 -5.22
CA THR A 117 -0.80 0.43 -5.40
C THR A 117 -1.61 -0.62 -6.19
N ARG A 118 -2.92 -0.71 -5.96
CA ARG A 118 -3.80 -1.65 -6.68
C ARG A 118 -3.90 -1.30 -8.17
N CYS A 119 -3.73 -0.03 -8.51
CA CYS A 119 -3.61 0.50 -9.87
C CYS A 119 -2.15 0.84 -10.19
N SER A 120 -1.79 0.96 -11.47
CA SER A 120 -0.45 1.44 -11.85
C SER A 120 -0.31 2.94 -11.53
N ILE A 121 0.91 3.38 -11.21
CA ILE A 121 1.19 4.82 -10.97
C ILE A 121 0.79 5.68 -12.17
N VAL A 122 1.03 5.19 -13.39
CA VAL A 122 0.62 5.89 -14.63
C VAL A 122 -0.90 6.07 -14.70
N GLN A 123 -1.68 5.05 -14.32
CA GLN A 123 -3.14 5.16 -14.28
C GLN A 123 -3.57 6.15 -13.19
N LEU A 124 -2.99 6.05 -12.00
CA LEU A 124 -3.33 6.93 -10.88
C LEU A 124 -3.01 8.39 -11.17
N GLU A 125 -1.92 8.68 -11.87
CA GLU A 125 -1.62 10.04 -12.34
C GLU A 125 -2.64 10.56 -13.34
N ALA A 126 -3.07 9.71 -14.28
CA ALA A 126 -4.11 10.07 -15.23
C ALA A 126 -5.44 10.34 -14.52
N ASP A 127 -5.80 9.52 -13.53
CA ASP A 127 -7.00 9.71 -12.70
C ASP A 127 -6.90 10.98 -11.85
N PHE A 128 -5.74 11.24 -11.23
CA PHE A 128 -5.47 12.46 -10.47
C PHE A 128 -5.61 13.72 -11.34
N GLN A 129 -5.00 13.72 -12.53
CA GLN A 129 -5.13 14.83 -13.48
C GLN A 129 -6.58 14.99 -13.94
N HIS A 130 -7.28 13.89 -14.22
CA HIS A 130 -8.68 13.92 -14.60
C HIS A 130 -9.57 14.53 -13.50
N LEU A 131 -9.25 14.32 -12.22
CA LEU A 131 -9.96 14.95 -11.10
C LEU A 131 -9.70 16.47 -11.06
N ILE A 132 -8.47 16.92 -11.29
CA ILE A 132 -8.15 18.35 -11.43
C ILE A 132 -8.94 18.98 -12.60
N ASP A 133 -9.01 18.28 -13.73
CA ASP A 133 -9.67 18.78 -14.95
C ASP A 133 -11.19 18.97 -14.78
N LYS A 134 -11.81 18.36 -13.76
CA LYS A 134 -13.24 18.52 -13.44
C LYS A 134 -13.55 19.82 -12.68
N ILE A 135 -12.55 20.47 -12.08
CA ILE A 135 -12.75 21.70 -11.32
C ILE A 135 -12.97 22.84 -12.29
N ASP A 136 -14.07 23.58 -12.16
CA ASP A 136 -14.39 24.73 -13.01
C ASP A 136 -13.72 26.02 -12.50
N ASP A 137 -13.65 26.20 -11.18
CA ASP A 137 -13.07 27.36 -10.51
C ASP A 137 -11.58 27.53 -10.83
N ALA A 138 -11.26 28.65 -11.49
CA ALA A 138 -9.89 28.93 -11.93
C ALA A 138 -8.92 29.12 -10.77
N GLY A 139 -9.35 29.70 -9.65
CA GLY A 139 -8.50 29.90 -8.47
C GLY A 139 -8.10 28.58 -7.82
N LEU A 140 -9.07 27.67 -7.64
CA LEU A 140 -8.79 26.34 -7.09
C LEU A 140 -7.91 25.51 -8.04
N ARG A 141 -8.15 25.59 -9.35
CA ARG A 141 -7.30 24.90 -10.33
C ARG A 141 -5.86 25.41 -10.30
N THR A 142 -5.67 26.73 -10.22
CA THR A 142 -4.33 27.33 -10.08
C THR A 142 -3.67 26.90 -8.77
N LEU A 143 -4.38 26.92 -7.64
CA LEU A 143 -3.86 26.45 -6.36
C LEU A 143 -3.36 25.00 -6.44
N LEU A 144 -4.14 24.11 -7.05
CA LEU A 144 -3.74 22.70 -7.21
C LEU A 144 -2.48 22.56 -8.07
N HIS A 145 -2.36 23.31 -9.16
CA HIS A 145 -1.16 23.30 -9.99
C HIS A 145 0.08 23.84 -9.25
N ASP A 146 -0.09 24.87 -8.43
CA ASP A 146 1.00 25.47 -7.65
C ASP A 146 1.46 24.51 -6.52
N CYS A 147 0.51 23.87 -5.83
CA CYS A 147 0.80 22.82 -4.84
C CYS A 147 1.47 21.60 -5.49
N PHE A 148 0.91 21.07 -6.58
CA PHE A 148 1.40 19.85 -7.23
C PHE A 148 2.40 20.15 -8.35
N SER A 149 3.46 20.89 -8.01
CA SER A 149 4.59 21.10 -8.91
C SER A 149 5.21 19.78 -9.39
N ALA A 150 5.97 19.81 -10.49
CA ALA A 150 6.60 18.61 -11.04
C ALA A 150 7.49 17.86 -10.02
N GLU A 151 8.18 18.61 -9.15
CA GLU A 151 9.00 18.02 -8.08
C GLU A 151 8.14 17.36 -7.00
N LEU A 152 7.06 18.03 -6.57
CA LEU A 152 6.17 17.49 -5.55
C LEU A 152 5.44 16.25 -6.06
N MET A 153 4.97 16.25 -7.32
CA MET A 153 4.38 15.08 -7.95
C MET A 153 5.34 13.90 -8.03
N GLU A 154 6.63 14.14 -8.30
CA GLU A 154 7.64 13.07 -8.30
C GLU A 154 7.84 12.44 -6.92
N ARG A 155 7.65 13.19 -5.84
CA ARG A 155 7.59 12.63 -4.48
C ARG A 155 6.28 11.88 -4.26
N PHE A 156 5.15 12.48 -4.64
CA PHE A 156 3.81 11.93 -4.44
C PHE A 156 3.64 10.53 -5.06
N ARG A 157 4.23 10.30 -6.24
CA ARG A 157 4.30 8.99 -6.93
C ARG A 157 4.97 7.87 -6.13
N ARG A 158 5.83 8.22 -5.17
CA ARG A 158 6.69 7.27 -4.45
C ARG A 158 6.38 7.18 -2.97
N TRP A 159 5.74 8.20 -2.40
CA TRP A 159 5.48 8.27 -0.97
C TRP A 159 4.40 7.27 -0.51
N PRO A 160 4.58 6.65 0.67
CA PRO A 160 3.54 5.86 1.30
C PRO A 160 2.45 6.75 1.91
N ALA A 161 1.24 6.23 2.04
CA ALA A 161 0.15 6.89 2.77
C ALA A 161 0.28 6.73 4.29
N ALA A 162 1.09 5.76 4.76
CA ALA A 162 1.26 5.46 6.18
C ALA A 162 2.52 4.61 6.46
N VAL A 163 2.92 4.53 7.72
CA VAL A 163 4.18 3.85 8.13
C VAL A 163 4.06 2.32 8.20
N ARG A 164 2.92 1.76 8.62
CA ARG A 164 2.78 0.30 8.89
C ARG A 164 1.46 -0.34 8.43
N HIS A 165 0.43 0.45 8.16
CA HIS A 165 -0.93 -0.02 7.88
C HIS A 165 -1.58 0.90 6.84
N HIS A 166 -2.47 0.41 5.98
CA HIS A 166 -3.28 1.22 5.05
C HIS A 166 -2.43 2.03 4.06
N GLY A 167 -1.97 1.38 2.97
CA GLY A 167 -1.22 2.09 1.93
C GLY A 167 0.23 2.42 2.31
N ALA A 168 0.83 1.61 3.19
CA ALA A 168 2.28 1.60 3.47
C ALA A 168 3.06 0.99 2.28
N VAL A 169 2.91 1.60 1.11
CA VAL A 169 3.29 1.11 -0.22
C VAL A 169 3.92 2.22 -1.04
N VAL A 170 4.76 1.88 -2.02
CA VAL A 170 5.27 2.89 -2.97
C VAL A 170 4.08 3.44 -3.76
N GLY A 171 3.91 4.77 -3.72
CA GLY A 171 2.79 5.46 -4.36
C GLY A 171 1.46 5.36 -3.62
N GLY A 172 1.48 4.82 -2.39
CA GLY A 172 0.28 4.68 -1.57
C GLY A 172 -0.43 5.99 -1.30
N LEU A 173 0.33 7.09 -1.15
CA LEU A 173 -0.23 8.42 -0.92
C LEU A 173 -1.05 8.91 -2.13
N LEU A 174 -0.53 8.70 -3.35
CA LEU A 174 -1.25 9.03 -4.58
C LEU A 174 -2.51 8.17 -4.74
N GLU A 175 -2.41 6.86 -4.54
CA GLU A 175 -3.58 5.96 -4.62
C GLU A 175 -4.66 6.35 -3.60
N HIS A 176 -4.27 6.56 -2.35
CA HIS A 176 -5.19 6.97 -1.30
C HIS A 176 -5.89 8.28 -1.66
N THR A 177 -5.13 9.29 -2.10
CA THR A 177 -5.69 10.60 -2.49
C THR A 177 -6.68 10.49 -3.65
N VAL A 178 -6.36 9.70 -4.69
CA VAL A 178 -7.27 9.47 -5.83
C VAL A 178 -8.54 8.76 -5.38
N ASN A 179 -8.43 7.74 -4.53
CA ASN A 179 -9.59 6.99 -4.03
C ASN A 179 -10.49 7.84 -3.14
N VAL A 180 -9.91 8.59 -2.19
CA VAL A 180 -10.64 9.52 -1.32
C VAL A 180 -11.36 10.57 -2.16
N THR A 181 -10.66 11.20 -3.11
CA THR A 181 -11.25 12.21 -4.00
C THR A 181 -12.38 11.62 -4.85
N THR A 182 -12.22 10.39 -5.35
CA THR A 182 -13.26 9.71 -6.13
C THR A 182 -14.50 9.41 -5.28
N ILE A 183 -14.33 8.89 -4.06
CA ILE A 183 -15.44 8.65 -3.13
C ILE A 183 -16.14 9.97 -2.78
N ALA A 184 -15.37 11.02 -2.49
CA ALA A 184 -15.87 12.34 -2.16
C ALA A 184 -16.65 12.97 -3.33
N GLU A 185 -16.13 12.91 -4.56
CA GLU A 185 -16.80 13.42 -5.76
C GLU A 185 -18.13 12.70 -6.00
N LEU A 186 -18.15 11.37 -5.91
CA LEU A 186 -19.37 10.59 -6.10
C LEU A 186 -20.41 10.91 -5.02
N THR A 187 -19.96 11.10 -3.78
CA THR A 187 -20.83 11.49 -2.67
C THR A 187 -21.39 12.90 -2.86
N ALA A 188 -20.55 13.85 -3.29
CA ALA A 188 -20.95 15.24 -3.53
C ALA A 188 -22.09 15.37 -4.53
N ARG A 189 -22.20 14.47 -5.53
CA ARG A 189 -23.33 14.42 -6.50
C ARG A 189 -24.70 14.21 -5.86
N LEU A 190 -24.75 13.77 -4.61
CA LEU A 190 -25.99 13.50 -3.89
C LEU A 190 -26.43 14.66 -3.00
N TYR A 191 -25.59 15.69 -2.81
CA TYR A 191 -25.82 16.75 -1.83
C TYR A 191 -25.65 18.14 -2.45
N PRO A 192 -26.35 19.15 -1.93
CA PRO A 192 -26.14 20.54 -2.32
C PRO A 192 -24.85 21.06 -1.67
N CYS A 193 -23.72 20.87 -2.34
CA CYS A 193 -22.40 21.36 -1.92
C CYS A 193 -21.61 21.97 -3.09
N ASN A 194 -20.52 22.64 -2.79
CA ASN A 194 -19.56 23.07 -3.79
C ASN A 194 -18.65 21.90 -4.21
N HIS A 195 -18.87 21.39 -5.42
CA HIS A 195 -18.13 20.25 -5.97
C HIS A 195 -16.64 20.53 -6.14
N ASP A 196 -16.28 21.72 -6.60
CA ASP A 196 -14.89 22.11 -6.84
C ASP A 196 -14.11 22.14 -5.52
N LEU A 197 -14.73 22.64 -4.44
CA LEU A 197 -14.14 22.62 -3.10
C LEU A 197 -13.96 21.20 -2.56
N VAL A 198 -14.93 20.30 -2.79
CA VAL A 198 -14.80 18.89 -2.38
C VAL A 198 -13.61 18.24 -3.08
N ILE A 199 -13.51 18.40 -4.40
CA ILE A 199 -12.41 17.80 -5.18
C ILE A 199 -11.07 18.42 -4.76
N ALA A 200 -10.97 19.75 -4.72
CA ALA A 200 -9.72 20.43 -4.37
C ALA A 200 -9.26 20.09 -2.94
N GLY A 201 -10.18 20.13 -1.98
CA GLY A 201 -9.89 19.79 -0.59
C GLY A 201 -9.49 18.32 -0.43
N ALA A 202 -10.16 17.39 -1.13
CA ALA A 202 -9.79 15.97 -1.11
C ALA A 202 -8.44 15.69 -1.79
N LEU A 203 -8.07 16.40 -2.85
CA LEU A 203 -6.74 16.23 -3.45
C LEU A 203 -5.62 16.74 -2.52
N LEU A 204 -5.90 17.74 -1.70
CA LEU A 204 -4.92 18.40 -0.82
C LEU A 204 -4.88 17.84 0.60
N HIS A 205 -5.89 17.09 1.05
CA HIS A 205 -6.11 16.76 2.47
C HIS A 205 -4.87 16.19 3.17
N ASP A 206 -4.11 15.37 2.44
CA ASP A 206 -3.01 14.57 2.97
C ASP A 206 -1.63 15.00 2.45
N ILE A 207 -1.53 16.14 1.76
CA ILE A 207 -0.28 16.60 1.12
C ILE A 207 0.88 16.76 2.13
N GLY A 208 0.55 17.05 3.40
CA GLY A 208 1.52 17.16 4.48
C GLY A 208 2.26 15.86 4.80
N LYS A 209 1.77 14.69 4.35
CA LYS A 209 2.47 13.40 4.52
C LYS A 209 3.82 13.36 3.84
N LEU A 210 4.02 14.20 2.82
CA LEU A 210 5.31 14.36 2.15
C LEU A 210 6.41 14.87 3.10
N GLU A 211 6.04 15.74 4.04
CA GLU A 211 6.96 16.29 5.04
C GLU A 211 6.92 15.48 6.36
N GLU A 212 5.80 14.82 6.64
CA GLU A 212 5.64 13.99 7.83
C GLU A 212 6.46 12.69 7.75
N LEU A 213 6.42 12.00 6.60
CA LEU A 213 6.95 10.66 6.42
C LEU A 213 8.29 10.67 5.71
N GLU A 214 9.16 9.76 6.12
CA GLU A 214 10.36 9.45 5.35
C GLU A 214 9.93 8.78 4.03
N GLY A 215 10.39 9.29 2.88
CA GLY A 215 9.93 8.89 1.53
C GLY A 215 10.30 7.47 1.08
N GLN A 216 10.66 6.60 2.01
CA GLN A 216 10.93 5.19 1.80
C GLN A 216 9.91 4.35 2.58
N VAL A 217 9.37 3.32 1.94
CA VAL A 217 8.42 2.41 2.58
C VAL A 217 9.04 1.81 3.85
N GLY A 218 8.34 1.94 4.97
CA GLY A 218 8.78 1.45 6.28
C GLY A 218 9.81 2.32 7.00
N ALA A 219 10.26 3.43 6.43
CA ALA A 219 11.31 4.28 6.99
C ALA A 219 10.85 5.09 8.21
N GLY A 220 9.55 5.40 8.32
CA GLY A 220 8.98 6.02 9.52
C GLY A 220 8.66 7.49 9.33
N PHE A 221 8.78 8.26 10.42
CA PHE A 221 8.46 9.68 10.47
C PHE A 221 9.74 10.51 10.43
N THR A 222 9.72 11.64 9.71
CA THR A 222 10.79 12.64 9.83
C THR A 222 10.79 13.24 11.24
N PRO A 223 11.92 13.77 11.75
CA PRO A 223 11.95 14.43 13.06
C PRO A 223 10.93 15.57 13.18
N HIS A 224 10.78 16.37 12.13
CA HIS A 224 9.81 17.47 12.08
C HIS A 224 8.36 16.95 12.00
N GLY A 225 8.12 16.00 11.10
CA GLY A 225 6.85 15.30 10.94
C GLY A 225 6.31 14.73 12.24
N ARG A 226 7.17 14.04 12.99
CA ARG A 226 6.81 13.44 14.27
C ARG A 226 6.40 14.45 15.35
N MET A 227 6.88 15.70 15.26
CA MET A 227 6.55 16.75 16.22
C MET A 227 5.29 17.52 15.84
N VAL A 228 5.03 17.70 14.54
CA VAL A 228 3.99 18.61 14.04
C VAL A 228 2.77 17.87 13.49
N GLY A 229 2.98 16.79 12.73
CA GLY A 229 1.94 16.01 12.08
C GLY A 229 1.49 16.56 10.71
N HIS A 230 1.13 15.66 9.79
CA HIS A 230 0.80 16.00 8.40
C HIS A 230 -0.36 16.97 8.26
N ILE A 231 -1.36 16.95 9.15
CA ILE A 231 -2.52 17.84 9.07
C ILE A 231 -2.09 19.31 9.12
N VAL A 232 -1.27 19.66 10.12
CA VAL A 232 -0.78 21.03 10.31
C VAL A 232 0.24 21.39 9.24
N LEU A 233 1.12 20.46 8.86
CA LEU A 233 2.11 20.66 7.80
C LEU A 233 1.45 20.91 6.44
N GLY A 234 0.42 20.13 6.11
CA GLY A 234 -0.35 20.25 4.87
C GLY A 234 -1.13 21.56 4.82
N MET A 235 -1.82 21.91 5.91
CA MET A 235 -2.52 23.20 6.01
C MET A 235 -1.56 24.37 5.81
N HIS A 236 -0.40 24.36 6.50
CA HIS A 236 0.59 25.42 6.38
C HIS A 236 1.12 25.54 4.94
N TYR A 237 1.50 24.43 4.32
CA TYR A 237 1.98 24.40 2.94
C TYR A 237 0.95 24.96 1.96
N VAL A 238 -0.31 24.51 2.06
CA VAL A 238 -1.39 24.97 1.17
C VAL A 238 -1.70 26.45 1.39
N GLN A 239 -1.68 26.92 2.63
CA GLN A 239 -1.88 28.34 2.95
C GLN A 239 -0.81 29.21 2.27
N GLU A 240 0.47 28.80 2.31
CA GLU A 240 1.55 29.54 1.64
C GLU A 240 1.34 29.60 0.13
N GLN A 241 0.97 28.49 -0.51
CA GLN A 241 0.69 28.49 -1.95
C GLN A 241 -0.53 29.37 -2.28
N ALA A 242 -1.60 29.29 -1.50
CA ALA A 242 -2.83 30.05 -1.73
C ALA A 242 -2.64 31.57 -1.66
N MET A 243 -1.70 32.08 -0.86
CA MET A 243 -1.38 33.51 -0.80
C MET A 243 -0.86 34.07 -2.13
N HIS A 244 -0.36 33.23 -3.02
CA HIS A 244 0.15 33.62 -4.33
C HIS A 244 -0.91 33.56 -5.45
N VAL A 245 -2.10 33.01 -5.17
CA VAL A 245 -3.16 32.80 -6.15
C VAL A 245 -4.16 33.96 -6.11
N ALA A 246 -3.90 35.02 -6.88
CA ALA A 246 -4.74 36.23 -6.89
C ALA A 246 -6.22 35.99 -7.28
N ALA A 247 -6.50 34.91 -8.02
CA ALA A 247 -7.86 34.55 -8.45
C ALA A 247 -8.66 33.77 -7.39
N LEU A 248 -8.03 33.37 -6.28
CA LEU A 248 -8.66 32.59 -5.23
C LEU A 248 -9.17 33.52 -4.11
N GLU A 249 -10.47 33.48 -3.87
CA GLU A 249 -11.12 34.28 -2.82
C GLU A 249 -10.73 33.78 -1.43
N GLU A 250 -10.53 34.71 -0.48
CA GLU A 250 -10.12 34.39 0.90
C GLU A 250 -11.03 33.37 1.57
N ALA A 251 -12.35 33.47 1.37
CA ALA A 251 -13.31 32.50 1.90
C ALA A 251 -13.09 31.07 1.37
N LYS A 252 -12.69 30.91 0.10
CA LYS A 252 -12.38 29.60 -0.47
C LYS A 252 -11.06 29.04 0.05
N ILE A 253 -10.10 29.92 0.37
CA ILE A 253 -8.87 29.53 1.06
C ILE A 253 -9.25 28.95 2.42
N ASP A 254 -10.05 29.65 3.21
CA ASP A 254 -10.53 29.17 4.51
C ASP A 254 -11.26 27.83 4.41
N ASP A 255 -12.13 27.64 3.40
CA ASP A 255 -12.83 26.37 3.17
C ASP A 255 -11.86 25.22 2.87
N VAL A 256 -10.87 25.42 2.00
CA VAL A 256 -9.85 24.40 1.68
C VAL A 256 -9.01 24.06 2.91
N LEU A 257 -8.54 25.08 3.64
CA LEU A 257 -7.77 24.87 4.87
C LEU A 257 -8.60 24.15 5.93
N HIS A 258 -9.91 24.46 6.03
CA HIS A 258 -10.81 23.77 6.95
C HIS A 258 -11.01 22.31 6.59
N ILE A 259 -11.14 21.97 5.29
CA ILE A 259 -11.18 20.57 4.85
C ILE A 259 -9.93 19.83 5.31
N ILE A 260 -8.74 20.41 5.10
CA ILE A 260 -7.47 19.82 5.57
C ILE A 260 -7.45 19.72 7.10
N LEU A 261 -7.90 20.72 7.84
CA LEU A 261 -7.87 20.67 9.31
C LEU A 261 -8.91 19.73 9.94
N ALA A 262 -9.91 19.29 9.17
CA ALA A 262 -11.05 18.53 9.67
C ALA A 262 -11.18 17.12 9.08
N HIS A 263 -10.29 16.69 8.18
CA HIS A 263 -10.47 15.44 7.44
C HIS A 263 -10.37 14.19 8.32
N HIS A 264 -9.67 14.23 9.44
CA HIS A 264 -9.67 13.15 10.44
C HIS A 264 -10.70 13.41 11.56
N THR A 265 -10.91 12.42 12.43
CA THR A 265 -11.55 12.67 13.73
C THR A 265 -10.56 13.37 14.68
N LYS A 266 -11.09 13.99 15.74
CA LYS A 266 -10.23 14.53 16.82
C LYS A 266 -9.36 13.48 17.50
N GLU A 267 -9.83 12.23 17.56
CA GLU A 267 -9.08 11.11 18.11
C GLU A 267 -7.86 10.75 17.24
N TYR A 268 -7.93 11.07 15.95
CA TYR A 268 -6.87 10.87 14.96
C TYR A 268 -6.13 12.18 14.58
N GLY A 269 -6.21 13.20 15.46
CA GLY A 269 -5.34 14.37 15.40
C GLY A 269 -5.90 15.60 14.71
N SER A 270 -7.11 15.56 14.13
CA SER A 270 -7.73 16.77 13.58
C SER A 270 -8.01 17.80 14.69
N PRO A 271 -7.55 19.06 14.54
CA PRO A 271 -7.77 20.10 15.54
C PRO A 271 -9.25 20.53 15.64
N VAL A 272 -10.00 20.41 14.55
CA VAL A 272 -11.41 20.82 14.45
C VAL A 272 -12.26 19.69 13.88
N ASN A 273 -13.58 19.78 14.11
CA ASN A 273 -14.53 18.90 13.45
C ASN A 273 -14.94 19.52 12.10
N PRO A 274 -15.43 18.70 11.14
CA PRO A 274 -16.08 19.22 9.95
C PRO A 274 -17.20 20.18 10.32
N ALA A 275 -17.19 21.36 9.69
CA ALA A 275 -18.15 22.45 9.96
C ALA A 275 -18.88 22.90 8.69
N THR A 276 -18.46 22.37 7.54
CA THR A 276 -19.08 22.55 6.22
C THR A 276 -19.48 21.19 5.67
N ILE A 277 -20.42 21.15 4.72
CA ILE A 277 -20.83 19.89 4.09
C ILE A 277 -19.68 19.31 3.27
N GLU A 278 -18.87 20.18 2.65
CA GLU A 278 -17.67 19.82 1.87
C GLU A 278 -16.65 19.11 2.76
N ALA A 279 -16.30 19.69 3.91
CA ALA A 279 -15.38 19.08 4.87
C ALA A 279 -15.93 17.76 5.42
N LEU A 280 -17.25 17.68 5.66
CA LEU A 280 -17.87 16.45 6.15
C LEU A 280 -17.82 15.33 5.10
N ILE A 281 -18.02 15.65 3.82
CA ILE A 281 -17.91 14.69 2.72
C ILE A 281 -16.48 14.16 2.63
N VAL A 282 -15.47 15.02 2.62
CA VAL A 282 -14.06 14.59 2.54
C VAL A 282 -13.68 13.76 3.76
N HIS A 283 -14.08 14.17 4.96
CA HIS A 283 -13.87 13.41 6.19
C HIS A 283 -14.44 11.99 6.13
N GLN A 284 -15.68 11.84 5.64
CA GLN A 284 -16.31 10.53 5.51
C GLN A 284 -15.69 9.70 4.39
N ALA A 285 -15.25 10.33 3.30
CA ALA A 285 -14.57 9.66 2.19
C ALA A 285 -13.22 9.09 2.62
N ASP A 286 -12.42 9.87 3.37
CA ASP A 286 -11.15 9.44 3.95
C ASP A 286 -11.35 8.24 4.91
N LEU A 287 -12.27 8.38 5.86
CA LEU A 287 -12.59 7.30 6.80
C LEU A 287 -13.03 6.01 6.08
N ALA A 288 -13.87 6.13 5.05
CA ALA A 288 -14.33 5.00 4.28
C ALA A 288 -13.20 4.32 3.50
N GLU A 289 -12.33 5.09 2.85
CA GLU A 289 -11.18 4.56 2.11
C GLU A 289 -10.24 3.79 3.04
N ALA A 290 -9.87 4.40 4.18
CA ALA A 290 -8.97 3.79 5.16
C ALA A 290 -9.57 2.49 5.73
N HIS A 291 -10.86 2.48 6.07
CA HIS A 291 -11.56 1.30 6.57
C HIS A 291 -11.65 0.18 5.54
N LEU A 292 -11.97 0.48 4.28
CA LEU A 292 -12.09 -0.50 3.21
C LEU A 292 -10.74 -1.08 2.81
N THR A 293 -9.72 -0.23 2.65
CA THR A 293 -8.34 -0.65 2.38
C THR A 293 -7.83 -1.55 3.51
N GLY A 294 -8.08 -1.17 4.76
CA GLY A 294 -7.74 -1.99 5.93
C GLY A 294 -8.40 -3.36 5.96
N PHE A 295 -9.65 -3.44 5.52
CA PHE A 295 -10.41 -4.68 5.51
C PHE A 295 -9.78 -5.65 4.53
N LEU A 296 -9.45 -5.17 3.33
CA LEU A 296 -8.79 -5.96 2.29
C LEU A 296 -7.38 -6.38 2.71
N GLU A 297 -6.59 -5.48 3.30
CA GLU A 297 -5.25 -5.82 3.83
C GLU A 297 -5.32 -6.91 4.91
N HIS A 298 -6.30 -6.83 5.83
CA HIS A 298 -6.51 -7.88 6.84
C HIS A 298 -6.87 -9.21 6.20
N CYS A 299 -7.77 -9.19 5.20
CA CYS A 299 -8.17 -10.37 4.46
C CYS A 299 -6.99 -11.06 3.76
N GLN A 300 -6.10 -10.28 3.14
CA GLN A 300 -4.90 -10.78 2.48
C GLN A 300 -3.90 -11.39 3.48
N LYS A 301 -3.64 -10.69 4.61
CA LYS A 301 -2.65 -11.13 5.61
C LYS A 301 -3.09 -12.35 6.42
N SER A 302 -4.41 -12.54 6.58
CA SER A 302 -4.96 -13.51 7.53
C SER A 302 -5.78 -14.63 6.88
N PHE A 303 -5.61 -14.88 5.58
CA PHE A 303 -6.40 -15.88 4.84
C PHE A 303 -6.27 -17.29 5.47
N GLY A 304 -7.40 -17.84 5.93
CA GLY A 304 -7.50 -19.20 6.45
C GLY A 304 -8.17 -20.16 5.46
N ALA A 305 -7.93 -21.46 5.62
CA ALA A 305 -8.38 -22.51 4.67
C ALA A 305 -9.91 -22.66 4.50
N ASN A 306 -10.72 -22.00 5.32
CA ASN A 306 -12.18 -22.06 5.26
C ASN A 306 -12.83 -20.80 4.64
N GLY A 307 -12.03 -19.94 3.98
CA GLY A 307 -12.53 -18.67 3.43
C GLY A 307 -12.81 -17.59 4.48
N TRP A 308 -12.28 -17.78 5.69
CA TRP A 308 -12.39 -16.83 6.81
C TRP A 308 -11.01 -16.44 7.30
N THR A 309 -10.87 -15.20 7.76
CA THR A 309 -9.63 -14.69 8.35
C THR A 309 -9.46 -15.11 9.81
N SER A 310 -8.26 -14.87 10.35
CA SER A 310 -8.10 -14.67 11.80
C SER A 310 -8.99 -13.52 12.31
N PHE A 311 -9.29 -13.53 13.62
CA PHE A 311 -10.10 -12.48 14.26
C PHE A 311 -9.43 -11.10 14.10
N SER A 312 -10.18 -10.11 13.62
CA SER A 312 -9.76 -8.72 13.59
C SER A 312 -10.38 -7.94 14.75
N PRO A 313 -9.57 -7.35 15.66
CA PRO A 313 -10.07 -6.44 16.69
C PRO A 313 -10.73 -5.18 16.09
N ILE A 314 -10.19 -4.67 14.98
CA ILE A 314 -10.67 -3.46 14.31
C ILE A 314 -12.09 -3.66 13.77
N TYR A 315 -12.36 -4.83 13.17
CA TYR A 315 -13.66 -5.16 12.59
C TYR A 315 -14.54 -6.02 13.50
N GLY A 316 -14.09 -6.29 14.73
CA GLY A 316 -14.85 -7.01 15.76
C GLY A 316 -15.14 -8.49 15.44
N GLY A 317 -14.41 -9.13 14.52
CA GLY A 317 -14.76 -10.48 14.07
C GLY A 317 -13.79 -11.09 13.07
N GLN A 318 -14.08 -12.34 12.68
CA GLN A 318 -13.47 -12.95 11.49
C GLN A 318 -14.12 -12.37 10.24
N LEU A 319 -13.32 -12.11 9.21
CA LEU A 319 -13.78 -11.58 7.94
C LEU A 319 -13.90 -12.71 6.93
N ARG A 320 -14.90 -12.64 6.06
CA ARG A 320 -15.05 -13.58 4.96
C ARG A 320 -14.27 -13.06 3.76
N VAL A 321 -13.38 -13.89 3.23
CA VAL A 321 -12.68 -13.61 1.98
C VAL A 321 -13.54 -14.16 0.85
N SER A 322 -14.10 -13.28 0.03
CA SER A 322 -14.97 -13.62 -1.12
C SER A 322 -14.16 -14.01 -2.34
#